data_AF-A0AAD8N2R5-F1
#
_entry.id   AF-A0AAD8N2R5-F1
#
_cell.length_a   1.000
_cell.length_b   1.000
_cell.length_c   1.000
_cell.angle_alpha   90.00
_cell.angle_beta   90.00
_cell.angle_gamma   90.00
#
_symmetry.space_group_name_H-M   'P 1'
#
loop_
_entity.id
_entity.type
_entity.pdbx_description
1 polymer ?
#
loop_
_entity_poly.entity_id
_entity_poly.type
_entity_poly.pdbx_seq_one_letter_code
_entity_poly.pdbx_strand_id
1 'polypeptide(L)'
;MGSRNYAHIVTDFLDPQGVYFGKRVISREDCTTPGQKGLDVVPVDPSVVVVLDDTESVWKGYFGNLLLIDKYDYFSQMELDESEEEGELSYALEVLTKLHSVYFDWYDNFMDCDVRELLDTRWEEIIDDQGVGMGTCASEMRCGKRERVDDQNLSVAKMQRIC
;
A
#
# COMPACT_ATOMS: atom_id res chain seq x y z
N MET A 1 -3.15 -2.00 -14.80
CA MET A 1 -3.33 -0.53 -14.84
C MET A 1 -4.31 -0.14 -15.94
N GLY A 2 -5.30 0.69 -15.63
CA GLY A 2 -6.33 1.15 -16.57
C GLY A 2 -5.85 2.29 -17.48
N SER A 3 -6.52 2.46 -18.62
CA SER A 3 -6.29 3.60 -19.51
C SER A 3 -6.95 4.87 -18.97
N ARG A 4 -6.52 6.05 -19.45
CA ARG A 4 -7.12 7.34 -19.07
C ARG A 4 -8.64 7.39 -19.25
N ASN A 5 -9.13 6.87 -20.38
CA ASN A 5 -10.57 6.86 -20.65
C ASN A 5 -11.33 5.99 -19.64
N TYR A 6 -10.78 4.82 -19.32
CA TYR A 6 -11.36 3.94 -18.30
C TYR A 6 -11.36 4.60 -16.92
N ALA A 7 -10.24 5.21 -16.54
CA ALA A 7 -10.11 5.91 -15.26
C ALA A 7 -11.16 7.03 -15.13
N HIS A 8 -11.35 7.87 -16.15
CA HIS A 8 -12.38 8.91 -16.11
C HIS A 8 -13.80 8.36 -15.99
N ILE A 9 -14.16 7.30 -16.74
CA ILE A 9 -15.48 6.69 -16.63
C ILE A 9 -15.74 6.18 -15.21
N VAL A 10 -14.75 5.54 -14.59
CA VAL A 10 -14.87 5.03 -13.22
C VAL A 10 -14.92 6.17 -12.21
N THR A 11 -14.10 7.20 -12.36
CA THR A 11 -14.12 8.38 -11.48
C THR A 11 -15.45 9.11 -11.56
N ASP A 12 -16.00 9.32 -12.77
CA ASP A 12 -17.31 9.98 -12.95
C ASP A 12 -18.45 9.16 -12.33
N PHE A 13 -18.32 7.82 -12.32
CA PHE A 13 -19.29 6.93 -11.69
C PHE A 13 -19.21 6.96 -10.16
N LEU A 14 -18.00 6.90 -9.60
CA LEU A 14 -17.76 6.84 -8.15
C LEU A 14 -17.86 8.20 -7.45
N ASP A 15 -17.45 9.28 -8.14
CA ASP A 15 -17.42 10.64 -7.62
C ASP A 15 -18.02 11.64 -8.63
N PRO A 16 -19.34 11.58 -8.89
CA PRO A 16 -19.99 12.44 -9.90
C PRO A 16 -19.86 13.95 -9.63
N GLN A 17 -19.60 14.34 -8.38
CA GLN A 17 -19.43 15.73 -7.95
C GLN A 17 -17.95 16.15 -7.90
N GLY A 18 -17.01 15.22 -8.08
CA GLY A 18 -15.57 15.50 -8.05
C GLY A 18 -15.03 15.93 -6.68
N VAL A 19 -15.67 15.52 -5.59
CA VAL A 19 -15.31 15.91 -4.21
C VAL A 19 -14.08 15.15 -3.72
N TYR A 20 -13.95 13.88 -4.08
CA TYR A 20 -12.94 12.97 -3.55
C TYR A 20 -11.68 12.92 -4.41
N PHE A 21 -11.80 12.78 -5.73
CA PHE A 21 -10.64 12.61 -6.62
C PHE A 21 -10.24 13.93 -7.29
N GLY A 22 -11.22 14.73 -7.72
CA GLY A 22 -10.97 15.96 -8.47
C GLY A 22 -10.06 15.70 -9.68
N LYS A 23 -8.92 16.41 -9.75
CA LYS A 23 -7.91 16.25 -10.82
C LYS A 23 -6.80 15.24 -10.48
N ARG A 24 -6.87 14.55 -9.34
CA ARG A 24 -5.83 13.64 -8.84
C ARG A 24 -6.02 12.22 -9.41
N VAL A 25 -6.20 12.13 -10.72
CA VAL A 25 -6.38 10.85 -11.42
C VAL A 25 -5.16 10.60 -12.29
N ILE A 26 -4.47 9.49 -12.01
CA ILE A 26 -3.27 9.07 -12.73
C ILE A 26 -3.61 7.77 -13.45
N SER A 27 -3.37 7.76 -14.76
CA SER A 27 -3.65 6.62 -15.63
C SER A 27 -2.37 5.94 -16.09
N ARG A 28 -2.50 4.78 -16.74
CA ARG A 28 -1.35 4.07 -17.33
C ARG A 28 -0.51 4.96 -18.25
N GLU A 29 -1.14 5.88 -18.97
CA GLU A 29 -0.48 6.79 -19.89
C GLU A 29 0.34 7.90 -19.18
N ASP A 30 0.16 8.07 -17.87
CA ASP A 30 0.90 9.03 -17.05
C ASP A 30 2.11 8.40 -16.34
N CYS A 31 2.19 7.06 -16.29
CA CYS A 31 3.29 6.34 -15.66
C CYS A 31 4.62 6.51 -16.42
N THR A 32 5.71 6.69 -15.70
CA THR A 32 7.06 6.86 -16.28
C THR A 32 7.65 5.54 -16.79
N THR A 33 7.31 4.43 -16.15
CA THR A 33 7.77 3.10 -16.52
C THR A 33 6.59 2.21 -16.93
N PRO A 34 6.62 1.61 -18.14
CA PRO A 34 5.56 0.73 -18.59
C PRO A 34 5.31 -0.44 -17.62
N GLY A 35 4.07 -0.60 -17.18
CA GLY A 35 3.66 -1.70 -16.30
C GLY A 35 4.09 -1.55 -14.83
N GLN A 36 4.65 -0.41 -14.43
CA GLN A 36 5.02 -0.13 -13.04
C GLN A 36 4.32 1.15 -12.57
N LYS A 37 3.91 1.14 -11.29
CA LYS A 37 3.43 2.29 -10.57
C LYS A 37 4.59 2.89 -9.78
N GLY A 38 4.55 4.21 -9.59
CA GLY A 38 5.56 4.94 -8.86
C GLY A 38 4.97 6.19 -8.25
N LEU A 39 5.59 6.67 -7.17
CA LEU A 39 5.23 7.94 -6.53
C LEU A 39 5.91 9.14 -7.21
N ASP A 40 6.76 8.92 -8.21
CA ASP A 40 7.46 9.94 -8.98
C ASP A 40 6.53 10.88 -9.77
N VAL A 41 5.32 10.42 -10.08
CA VAL A 41 4.26 11.21 -10.72
C VAL A 41 3.38 11.97 -9.73
N VAL A 42 3.52 11.70 -8.42
CA VAL A 42 2.80 12.38 -7.35
C VAL A 42 3.73 13.44 -6.75
N PRO A 43 3.42 14.74 -6.86
CA PRO A 43 4.32 15.81 -6.40
C PRO A 43 4.25 16.01 -4.87
N VAL A 44 4.53 14.96 -4.10
CA VAL A 44 4.47 14.93 -2.64
C VAL A 44 5.63 14.10 -2.10
N ASP A 45 6.12 14.42 -0.90
CA ASP A 45 7.15 13.61 -0.23
C ASP A 45 6.61 12.19 0.04
N PRO A 46 7.32 11.13 -0.36
CA PRO A 46 6.91 9.76 -0.03
C PRO A 46 6.74 9.50 1.47
N SER A 47 7.38 10.26 2.37
CA SER A 47 7.21 10.08 3.82
C SER A 47 5.79 10.36 4.33
N VAL A 48 4.93 10.96 3.52
CA VAL A 48 3.53 11.29 3.89
C VAL A 48 2.49 10.57 3.03
N VAL A 49 2.93 9.65 2.15
CA VAL A 49 2.06 8.97 1.19
C VAL A 49 1.87 7.51 1.59
N VAL A 50 0.62 7.09 1.76
CA VAL A 50 0.24 5.68 1.90
C VAL A 50 -0.44 5.22 0.61
N VAL A 51 -0.07 4.03 0.14
CA VAL A 51 -0.61 3.38 -1.04
C VAL A 51 -1.43 2.18 -0.61
N LEU A 52 -2.67 2.10 -1.07
CA LEU A 52 -3.53 0.92 -0.92
C LEU A 52 -3.64 0.22 -2.28
N ASP A 53 -3.17 -1.02 -2.38
CA ASP A 53 -3.17 -1.78 -3.64
C ASP A 53 -3.15 -3.28 -3.37
N ASP A 54 -3.74 -4.08 -4.26
CA ASP A 54 -3.75 -5.55 -4.18
C ASP A 54 -2.51 -6.19 -4.83
N THR A 55 -1.75 -5.43 -5.62
CA THR A 55 -0.61 -5.97 -6.37
C THR A 55 0.72 -5.34 -5.95
N GLU A 56 1.49 -6.06 -5.14
CA GLU A 56 2.83 -5.61 -4.70
C GLU A 56 3.82 -5.41 -5.86
N SER A 57 3.82 -6.33 -6.83
CA SER A 57 4.85 -6.40 -7.88
C SER A 57 4.92 -5.17 -8.80
N VAL A 58 3.87 -4.33 -8.83
CA VAL A 58 3.84 -3.10 -9.63
C VAL A 58 4.44 -1.89 -8.90
N TRP A 59 4.66 -1.95 -7.57
CA TRP A 59 5.17 -0.86 -6.72
C TRP A 59 6.66 -1.01 -6.38
N LYS A 60 7.50 -1.21 -7.40
CA LYS A 60 8.93 -1.46 -7.20
C LYS A 60 9.62 -0.26 -6.56
N GLY A 61 10.32 -0.51 -5.45
CA GLY A 61 11.07 0.51 -4.72
C GLY A 61 10.22 1.38 -3.78
N TYR A 62 8.91 1.17 -3.74
CA TYR A 62 7.97 1.87 -2.85
C TYR A 62 7.23 0.91 -1.91
N PHE A 63 7.81 -0.26 -1.62
CA PHE A 63 7.20 -1.27 -0.74
C PHE A 63 6.91 -0.74 0.67
N GLY A 64 7.74 0.16 1.18
CA GLY A 64 7.51 0.78 2.50
C GLY A 64 6.29 1.71 2.55
N ASN A 65 5.75 2.11 1.41
CA ASN A 65 4.55 2.94 1.33
C ASN A 65 3.28 2.12 1.07
N LEU A 66 3.42 0.81 0.83
CA LEU A 66 2.33 -0.05 0.39
C LEU A 66 1.67 -0.75 1.58
N LEU A 67 0.40 -0.43 1.80
CA LEU A 67 -0.53 -1.26 2.55
C LEU A 67 -1.18 -2.24 1.57
N LEU A 68 -0.68 -3.48 1.57
CA LEU A 68 -1.19 -4.56 0.71
C LEU A 68 -2.56 -5.02 1.23
N ILE A 69 -3.56 -5.01 0.35
CA ILE A 69 -4.89 -5.52 0.64
C ILE A 69 -5.20 -6.77 -0.18
N ASP A 70 -6.13 -7.58 0.32
CA ASP A 70 -6.67 -8.69 -0.44
C ASP A 70 -7.43 -8.21 -1.69
N LYS A 71 -7.33 -9.00 -2.75
CA LYS A 71 -7.92 -8.66 -4.04
C LYS A 71 -9.44 -8.80 -3.98
N TYR A 72 -10.15 -7.72 -4.31
CA TYR A 72 -11.58 -7.73 -4.55
C TYR A 72 -11.94 -8.61 -5.76
N ASP A 73 -12.73 -9.66 -5.53
CA ASP A 73 -13.11 -10.63 -6.56
C ASP A 73 -14.62 -10.94 -6.56
N TYR A 74 -15.42 -9.92 -6.85
CA TYR A 74 -16.88 -10.02 -6.93
C TYR A 74 -17.40 -10.96 -8.02
N PHE A 75 -16.71 -11.08 -9.15
CA PHE A 75 -17.21 -11.83 -10.32
C PHE A 75 -16.84 -13.31 -10.28
N SER A 76 -15.96 -13.73 -9.38
CA SER A 76 -15.89 -15.14 -8.99
C SER A 76 -17.10 -15.43 -8.09
N GLN A 77 -17.68 -16.61 -8.18
CA GLN A 77 -19.00 -16.93 -7.59
C GLN A 77 -18.98 -17.04 -6.04
N MET A 78 -18.14 -16.28 -5.35
CA MET A 78 -17.94 -16.26 -3.92
C MET A 78 -18.33 -14.88 -3.37
N GLU A 79 -19.55 -14.77 -2.86
CA GLU A 79 -20.08 -13.55 -2.21
C GLU A 79 -19.49 -13.39 -0.80
N LEU A 80 -18.18 -13.12 -0.68
CA LEU A 80 -17.49 -13.15 0.62
C LEU A 80 -17.09 -11.79 1.22
N ASP A 81 -17.12 -10.67 0.48
CA ASP A 81 -16.56 -9.40 0.98
C ASP A 81 -17.48 -8.15 0.90
N GLU A 82 -18.79 -8.34 0.69
CA GLU A 82 -19.78 -7.25 0.56
C GLU A 82 -20.36 -6.76 1.91
N SER A 83 -19.76 -7.14 3.05
CA SER A 83 -20.22 -6.68 4.36
C SER A 83 -19.67 -5.29 4.68
N GLU A 84 -20.52 -4.42 5.24
CA GLU A 84 -20.14 -3.07 5.67
C GLU A 84 -19.26 -3.08 6.92
N GLU A 85 -19.45 -4.07 7.80
CA GLU A 85 -18.79 -4.14 9.11
C GLU A 85 -17.57 -5.07 9.08
N GLU A 86 -17.59 -6.08 8.23
CA GLU A 86 -16.58 -7.14 8.14
C GLU A 86 -16.04 -7.21 6.71
N GLY A 87 -14.73 -7.11 6.54
CA GLY A 87 -14.11 -7.23 5.21
C GLY A 87 -12.81 -6.46 5.08
N GLU A 88 -12.18 -6.60 3.92
CA GLU A 88 -10.84 -6.07 3.66
C GLU A 88 -10.82 -4.53 3.70
N LEU A 89 -11.86 -3.87 3.19
CA LEU A 89 -11.96 -2.41 3.23
C LEU A 89 -12.23 -1.88 4.64
N SER A 90 -12.97 -2.61 5.47
CA SER A 90 -13.19 -2.28 6.88
C SER A 90 -11.86 -2.34 7.65
N TYR A 91 -11.10 -3.42 7.47
CA TYR A 91 -9.76 -3.57 8.02
C TYR A 91 -8.80 -2.46 7.54
N ALA A 92 -8.79 -2.20 6.23
CA ALA A 92 -7.95 -1.13 5.67
C ALA A 92 -8.32 0.24 6.26
N LEU A 93 -9.61 0.54 6.44
CA LEU A 93 -10.08 1.79 7.04
C LEU A 93 -9.61 1.93 8.49
N GLU A 94 -9.67 0.86 9.27
CA GLU A 94 -9.19 0.84 10.66
C GLU A 94 -7.70 1.13 10.73
N VAL A 95 -6.89 0.42 9.92
CA VAL A 95 -5.45 0.63 9.81
C VAL A 95 -5.14 2.08 9.42
N LEU A 96 -5.79 2.60 8.38
CA LEU A 96 -5.57 3.97 7.89
C LEU A 96 -5.95 5.03 8.93
N THR A 97 -7.04 4.82 9.66
CA THR A 97 -7.48 5.73 10.74
C THR A 97 -6.46 5.75 11.88
N LYS A 98 -5.95 4.58 12.28
CA LYS A 98 -4.95 4.47 13.32
C LYS A 98 -3.62 5.08 12.90
N LEU A 99 -3.15 4.76 11.68
CA LEU A 99 -1.93 5.32 11.11
C LEU A 99 -2.00 6.85 11.08
N HIS A 100 -3.13 7.40 10.61
CA HIS A 100 -3.36 8.84 10.60
C HIS A 100 -3.26 9.43 12.02
N SER A 101 -3.93 8.82 13.01
CA SER A 101 -3.87 9.30 14.40
C SER A 101 -2.45 9.29 14.96
N VAL A 102 -1.67 8.23 14.73
CA VAL A 102 -0.30 8.10 15.25
C VAL A 102 0.64 9.08 14.54
N TYR A 103 0.53 9.20 13.22
CA TYR A 103 1.32 10.13 12.43
C TYR A 103 1.12 11.58 12.90
N PHE A 104 -0.13 12.01 13.10
CA PHE A 104 -0.41 13.37 13.53
C PHE A 104 -0.10 13.62 15.02
N ASP A 105 -0.17 12.59 15.88
CA ASP A 105 0.34 12.70 17.25
C ASP A 105 1.87 12.96 17.26
N TRP A 106 2.63 12.23 16.45
CA TRP A 106 4.07 12.47 16.31
C TRP A 106 4.37 13.86 15.74
N TYR A 107 3.59 14.28 14.75
CA TYR A 107 3.74 15.60 14.11
C TYR A 107 3.50 16.73 15.11
N ASP A 108 2.44 16.65 15.91
CA ASP A 108 2.11 17.65 16.94
C ASP A 108 3.14 17.68 18.08
N ASN A 109 3.81 16.55 18.32
CA ASN A 109 4.92 16.42 19.27
C ASN A 109 6.30 16.77 18.67
N PHE A 110 6.35 17.37 17.46
CA PHE A 110 7.57 17.78 16.76
C PHE A 110 8.57 16.64 16.50
N MET A 111 8.09 15.41 16.33
CA MET A 111 8.92 14.28 15.93
C MET A 111 9.04 14.21 14.41
N ASP A 112 10.12 13.61 13.91
CA ASP A 112 10.21 13.26 12.49
C ASP A 112 9.15 12.20 12.20
N CYS A 113 8.31 12.47 11.20
CA CYS A 113 7.17 11.61 10.87
C CYS A 113 7.40 10.97 9.50
N ASP A 114 7.43 9.64 9.47
CA ASP A 114 7.52 8.87 8.24
C ASP A 114 6.51 7.72 8.25
N VAL A 115 5.55 7.76 7.33
CA VAL A 115 4.53 6.71 7.20
C VAL A 115 5.15 5.34 6.92
N ARG A 116 6.36 5.27 6.37
CA ARG A 116 7.05 4.00 6.08
C ARG A 116 7.51 3.29 7.35
N GLU A 117 7.90 4.06 8.36
CA GLU A 117 8.26 3.51 9.68
C GLU A 117 7.01 3.00 10.40
N LEU A 118 5.90 3.71 10.25
CA LEU A 118 4.60 3.29 10.77
C LEU A 118 4.12 2.00 10.07
N LEU A 119 4.21 1.92 8.75
CA LEU A 119 3.78 0.73 7.99
C LEU A 119 4.65 -0.52 8.26
N ASP A 120 5.94 -0.36 8.60
CA ASP A 120 6.79 -1.49 9.02
C ASP A 120 6.41 -2.05 10.42
N THR A 121 5.59 -1.30 11.17
CA THR A 121 5.07 -1.73 12.47
C THR A 121 4.02 -2.82 12.30
N ARG A 122 3.99 -3.79 13.21
CA ARG A 122 3.06 -4.91 13.14
C ARG A 122 1.65 -4.52 13.60
N TRP A 123 0.83 -4.04 12.67
CA TRP A 123 -0.55 -3.57 12.94
C TRP A 123 -1.50 -4.65 13.47
N GLU A 124 -1.23 -5.93 13.16
CA GLU A 124 -1.97 -7.07 13.72
C GLU A 124 -1.93 -7.09 15.27
N GLU A 125 -0.82 -6.65 15.87
CA GLU A 125 -0.67 -6.62 17.33
C GLU A 125 -1.28 -5.35 17.95
N ILE A 126 -1.46 -4.31 17.15
CA ILE A 126 -1.94 -2.98 17.60
C ILE A 126 -3.46 -2.90 17.56
N ILE A 127 -4.10 -3.59 16.61
CA ILE A 127 -5.55 -3.61 16.45
C ILE A 127 -6.21 -4.46 17.56
N ASP A 128 -5.55 -5.53 18.02
CA ASP A 128 -6.09 -6.44 19.05
C ASP A 128 -6.13 -5.83 20.48
N ASP A 129 -5.39 -4.75 20.73
CA ASP A 129 -5.37 -4.08 22.05
C ASP A 129 -6.60 -3.19 22.30
N GLN A 130 -7.48 -3.04 21.28
CA GLN A 130 -8.79 -2.38 21.38
C GLN A 130 -9.94 -3.38 21.61
N GLY A 131 -9.74 -4.46 22.37
CA GLY A 131 -10.81 -5.07 23.17
C GLY A 131 -12.12 -5.44 22.47
N VAL A 132 -12.09 -5.87 21.20
CA VAL A 132 -13.20 -6.58 20.56
C VAL A 132 -12.70 -7.99 20.30
N GLY A 133 -13.09 -8.92 21.17
CA GLY A 133 -12.70 -10.32 21.05
C GLY A 133 -13.22 -10.90 19.73
N MET A 134 -12.32 -11.10 18.76
CA MET A 134 -12.60 -11.98 17.64
C MET A 134 -12.40 -13.43 18.09
N GLY A 135 -13.52 -14.13 18.14
CA GLY A 135 -13.56 -15.58 18.25
C GLY A 135 -12.73 -16.23 17.15
N THR A 136 -11.99 -17.25 17.55
CA THR A 136 -11.21 -18.13 16.71
C THR A 136 -11.98 -18.61 15.48
N CYS A 137 -11.46 -18.41 14.26
CA CYS A 137 -11.22 -19.50 13.31
C CYS A 137 -10.50 -19.06 12.03
N ALA A 138 -9.38 -19.75 11.76
CA ALA A 138 -8.87 -20.13 10.45
C ALA A 138 -8.35 -19.05 9.49
N SER A 139 -7.05 -18.76 9.59
CA SER A 139 -6.13 -19.04 8.47
C SER A 139 -4.68 -19.14 8.98
N GLU A 140 -4.36 -20.31 9.54
CA GLU A 140 -3.00 -20.83 9.54
C GLU A 140 -2.55 -21.02 8.08
N MET A 141 -2.03 -19.97 7.45
CA MET A 141 -1.08 -19.99 6.33
C MET A 141 -0.84 -18.56 5.81
N ARG A 142 -0.08 -17.75 6.56
CA ARG A 142 0.81 -16.77 5.91
C ARG A 142 2.24 -17.27 6.03
N CYS A 143 2.64 -17.90 4.92
CA CYS A 143 3.91 -18.53 4.67
C CYS A 143 5.08 -17.56 4.90
N GLY A 144 5.95 -17.91 5.85
CA GLY A 144 7.36 -17.54 5.98
C GLY A 144 7.79 -16.12 5.58
N LYS A 145 8.00 -15.25 6.57
CA LYS A 145 8.98 -14.16 6.42
C LYS A 145 10.34 -14.77 6.06
N ARG A 146 10.74 -14.62 4.79
CA ARG A 146 12.08 -14.93 4.30
C ARG A 146 13.00 -13.81 4.78
N GLU A 147 14.09 -14.17 5.46
CA GLU A 147 15.15 -13.24 5.87
C GLU A 147 15.58 -12.36 4.67
N ARG A 148 15.68 -11.05 4.93
CA ARG A 148 16.31 -10.09 4.02
C ARG A 148 17.79 -10.48 3.89
N VAL A 149 18.15 -11.12 2.79
CA VAL A 149 19.56 -11.27 2.37
C VAL A 149 19.89 -10.09 1.47
N ASP A 150 20.74 -9.21 1.97
CA ASP A 150 21.39 -8.15 1.19
C ASP A 150 22.42 -8.77 0.23
N ASP A 151 21.96 -9.19 -0.95
CA ASP A 151 22.84 -9.55 -2.06
C ASP A 151 23.22 -8.30 -2.87
N GLN A 152 24.06 -7.46 -2.28
CA GLN A 152 24.97 -6.59 -3.03
C GLN A 152 26.33 -6.54 -2.33
N ASN A 153 27.22 -7.46 -2.70
CA ASN A 153 28.62 -7.18 -3.05
C ASN A 153 29.45 -8.46 -3.07
N LEU A 154 29.47 -9.15 -4.21
CA LEU A 154 30.60 -10.01 -4.53
C LEU A 154 30.92 -10.01 -6.03
N SER A 155 32.23 -9.86 -6.26
CA SER A 155 32.97 -10.02 -7.51
C SER A 155 33.06 -8.75 -8.39
N VAL A 156 34.20 -8.32 -8.91
CA VAL A 156 35.47 -9.01 -9.18
C VAL A 156 36.62 -7.99 -9.10
N ALA A 157 37.60 -8.24 -8.23
CA ALA A 157 38.93 -7.70 -8.43
C ALA A 157 39.53 -8.34 -9.69
N LYS A 158 39.66 -7.58 -10.79
CA LYS A 158 40.45 -8.00 -11.95
C LYS A 158 41.60 -7.03 -12.16
N MET A 159 42.67 -7.40 -11.47
CA MET A 159 44.05 -7.01 -11.72
C MET A 159 44.37 -7.17 -13.20
N GLN A 160 44.61 -6.08 -13.91
CA GLN A 160 45.35 -6.09 -15.18
C GLN A 160 46.52 -5.11 -15.07
N ARG A 161 47.69 -5.70 -14.84
CA ARG A 161 48.97 -5.16 -15.30
C ARG A 161 48.94 -5.11 -16.82
N ILE A 162 49.41 -4.02 -17.42
CA ILE A 162 50.20 -3.97 -18.65
C ILE A 162 50.87 -2.57 -18.66
N CYS A 163 52.20 -2.60 -18.76
CA CYS A 163 53.19 -1.55 -19.08
C CYS A 163 52.96 -0.13 -18.57
#